data_AF-A0A535CK15-F1
#
_entry.id   AF-A0A535CK15-F1
#
_cell.length_a   1.000
_cell.length_b   1.000
_cell.length_c   1.000
_cell.angle_alpha   90.00
_cell.angle_beta   90.00
_cell.angle_gamma   90.00
#
_symmetry.space_group_name_H-M   'P 1'
#
loop_
_entity.id
_entity.type
_entity.pdbx_description
1 polymer ?
#
loop_
_entity_poly.entity_id
_entity_poly.type
_entity_poly.pdbx_seq_one_letter_code
_entity_poly.pdbx_strand_id
1 'polypeptide(L)'
;MSSCSTPRAVQPNTPCLRLTQRPPRRRAAERMTPHAPIATRPGLPRWALGLTVFVFLVGAVYLGSNLSGTNPPIAGGPSASPGAGGGSAAALAIINQAGCKSCHGPDLGGVPPTFPDLHGLQGGPTVDNLKQLGQQHPKDWMNIWIAGKDPSVSDPAMRKGMPVFGGPPYNLTPQQIDTIVKYLLTLK
;
A
#
# COMPACT_ATOMS: atom_id res chain seq x y z
N MET A 1 -23.33 -50.32 11.75
CA MET A 1 -24.62 -50.52 11.06
C MET A 1 -24.78 -49.40 10.04
N SER A 2 -25.09 -49.76 8.79
CA SER A 2 -25.54 -48.91 7.67
C SER A 2 -24.49 -47.94 7.10
N SER A 3 -23.70 -48.30 6.08
CA SER A 3 -24.05 -48.46 4.65
C SER A 3 -24.84 -47.29 4.07
N CYS A 4 -24.20 -46.51 3.19
CA CYS A 4 -24.91 -45.78 2.14
C CYS A 4 -24.10 -45.88 0.84
N SER A 5 -24.79 -46.38 -0.17
CA SER A 5 -24.27 -46.92 -1.42
C SER A 5 -24.05 -45.85 -2.47
N THR A 6 -23.03 -46.07 -3.30
CA THR A 6 -22.94 -45.55 -4.67
C THR A 6 -24.06 -46.13 -5.54
N PRO A 7 -24.52 -45.38 -6.56
CA PRO A 7 -24.87 -46.01 -7.82
C PRO A 7 -24.06 -45.45 -9.00
N ARG A 8 -23.87 -46.37 -9.94
CA ARG A 8 -23.09 -46.35 -11.17
C ARG A 8 -24.04 -46.13 -12.37
N ALA A 9 -23.44 -45.80 -13.51
CA ALA A 9 -23.97 -45.80 -14.89
C ALA A 9 -24.40 -44.39 -15.38
N VAL A 10 -24.19 -43.97 -16.63
CA VAL A 10 -24.24 -44.67 -17.92
C VAL A 10 -23.22 -44.07 -18.91
N GLN A 11 -22.90 -44.92 -19.89
CA GLN A 11 -21.94 -44.94 -20.99
C GLN A 11 -22.08 -43.87 -22.12
N PRO A 12 -21.15 -43.88 -23.11
CA PRO A 12 -20.81 -42.78 -24.01
C PRO A 12 -21.65 -42.77 -25.29
N ASN A 13 -21.57 -41.69 -26.06
CA ASN A 13 -21.63 -41.68 -27.53
C ASN A 13 -21.55 -40.24 -28.05
N THR A 14 -20.47 -39.88 -28.73
CA THR A 14 -20.49 -38.74 -29.66
C THR A 14 -19.80 -39.16 -30.96
N PRO A 15 -20.56 -39.30 -32.06
CA PRO A 15 -20.02 -39.72 -33.34
C PRO A 15 -19.33 -38.56 -34.08
N CYS A 16 -18.13 -38.85 -34.57
CA CYS A 16 -17.61 -38.52 -35.90
C CYS A 16 -18.15 -37.25 -36.58
N LEU A 17 -17.50 -36.12 -36.34
CA LEU A 17 -17.59 -34.94 -37.23
C LEU A 17 -16.53 -35.04 -38.34
N ARG A 18 -16.93 -35.80 -39.37
CA ARG A 18 -16.64 -35.69 -40.80
C ARG A 18 -15.63 -34.59 -41.22
N LEU A 19 -14.37 -34.99 -41.40
CA LEU A 19 -13.40 -34.30 -42.27
C LEU A 19 -13.98 -34.19 -43.68
N THR A 20 -14.37 -32.99 -44.10
CA THR A 20 -14.58 -32.68 -45.52
C THR A 20 -13.31 -32.04 -46.06
N GLN A 21 -12.48 -32.89 -46.69
CA GLN A 21 -11.36 -32.47 -47.53
C GLN A 21 -11.89 -31.61 -48.67
N ARG A 22 -11.45 -30.34 -48.75
CA ARG A 22 -11.55 -29.52 -49.96
C ARG A 22 -10.25 -29.61 -50.77
N PRO A 23 -10.33 -29.75 -52.09
CA PRO A 23 -9.18 -29.96 -52.97
C PRO A 23 -8.29 -28.70 -53.12
N PRO A 24 -6.99 -28.86 -53.44
CA PRO A 24 -6.08 -27.75 -53.65
C PRO A 24 -6.18 -27.29 -55.10
N ARG A 25 -6.48 -26.00 -55.36
CA ARG A 25 -6.27 -25.46 -56.70
C ARG A 25 -5.98 -23.95 -56.73
N ARG A 26 -4.82 -23.69 -57.34
CA ARG A 26 -4.42 -22.52 -58.13
C ARG A 26 -3.87 -21.33 -57.35
N ARG A 27 -2.54 -21.37 -57.20
CA ARG A 27 -1.66 -20.20 -57.31
C ARG A 27 -2.04 -19.43 -58.58
N ALA A 28 -2.80 -18.35 -58.42
CA ALA A 28 -2.71 -17.21 -59.32
C ALA A 28 -1.56 -16.36 -58.80
N ALA A 29 -0.61 -16.05 -59.66
CA ALA A 29 0.47 -15.11 -59.40
C ALA A 29 -0.15 -13.75 -59.08
N GLU A 30 -0.26 -13.45 -57.80
CA GLU A 30 -0.63 -12.14 -57.32
C GLU A 30 0.56 -11.22 -57.59
N ARG A 31 0.36 -10.29 -58.52
CA ARG A 31 1.29 -9.21 -58.80
C ARG A 31 1.74 -8.61 -57.47
N MET A 32 3.04 -8.66 -57.19
CA MET A 32 3.64 -7.76 -56.21
C MET A 32 3.51 -6.35 -56.78
N THR A 33 2.39 -5.71 -56.51
CA THR A 33 2.26 -4.26 -56.59
C THR A 33 3.30 -3.69 -55.63
N PRO A 34 4.30 -2.92 -56.11
CA PRO A 34 5.23 -2.26 -55.22
C PRO A 34 4.40 -1.39 -54.27
N HIS A 35 4.54 -1.62 -52.97
CA HIS A 35 3.92 -0.77 -51.96
C HIS A 35 4.39 0.66 -52.22
N ALA A 36 3.46 1.54 -52.59
CA ALA A 36 3.74 2.96 -52.67
C ALA A 36 4.36 3.37 -51.32
N PRO A 37 5.50 4.10 -51.30
CA PRO A 37 6.03 4.59 -50.04
C PRO A 37 4.92 5.41 -49.40
N ILE A 38 4.48 5.01 -48.21
CA ILE A 38 3.50 5.75 -47.45
C ILE A 38 4.13 7.13 -47.26
N ALA A 39 3.63 8.11 -48.02
CA ALA A 39 4.07 9.49 -47.92
C ALA A 39 3.51 10.04 -46.60
N THR A 40 4.14 9.67 -45.51
CA THR A 40 3.95 10.33 -44.23
C THR A 40 4.57 11.72 -44.38
N ARG A 41 3.73 12.73 -44.56
CA ARG A 41 4.03 14.06 -44.02
C ARG A 41 3.30 14.17 -42.69
N PRO A 42 3.77 13.59 -41.57
CA PRO A 42 3.20 13.89 -40.30
C PRO A 42 3.98 15.09 -39.77
N GLY A 43 3.51 16.30 -40.07
CA GLY A 43 3.81 17.39 -39.16
C GLY A 43 3.28 16.94 -37.79
N LEU A 44 4.12 17.05 -36.74
CA LEU A 44 3.67 16.68 -35.40
C LEU A 44 2.36 17.41 -35.12
N PRO A 45 1.31 16.69 -34.72
CA PRO A 45 0.04 17.34 -34.47
C PRO A 45 0.24 18.32 -33.31
N ARG A 46 -0.39 19.49 -33.40
CA ARG A 46 -0.21 20.58 -32.42
C ARG A 46 -0.47 20.14 -30.98
N TRP A 47 -1.37 19.16 -30.78
CA TRP A 47 -1.62 18.58 -29.46
C TRP A 47 -0.42 17.82 -28.90
N ALA A 48 0.37 17.14 -29.75
CA ALA A 48 1.56 16.39 -29.32
C ALA A 48 2.66 17.36 -28.88
N LEU A 49 2.85 18.47 -29.61
CA LEU A 49 3.73 19.57 -29.18
C LEU A 49 3.29 20.14 -27.83
N GLY A 50 1.98 20.39 -27.65
CA GLY A 50 1.44 20.85 -26.37
C GLY A 50 1.70 19.87 -25.22
N LEU A 51 1.51 18.57 -25.46
CA LEU A 51 1.73 17.52 -24.46
C LEU A 51 3.21 17.42 -24.08
N THR A 52 4.11 17.50 -25.06
CA THR A 52 5.56 17.52 -24.80
C THR A 52 5.95 18.70 -23.91
N VAL A 53 5.50 19.92 -24.24
CA VAL A 53 5.76 21.12 -23.42
C VAL A 53 5.21 20.97 -22.01
N PHE A 54 4.00 20.42 -21.87
CA PHE A 54 3.39 20.17 -20.56
C PHE A 54 4.21 19.19 -19.71
N VAL A 55 4.66 18.07 -20.28
CA VAL A 55 5.48 17.09 -19.56
C VAL A 55 6.81 17.69 -19.14
N PHE A 56 7.46 18.49 -19.99
CA PHE A 56 8.71 19.17 -19.61
C PHE A 56 8.48 20.21 -18.50
N LEU A 57 7.38 20.96 -18.53
CA LEU A 57 7.03 21.89 -17.46
C LEU A 57 6.79 21.17 -16.13
N VAL A 58 5.96 20.12 -16.14
CA VAL A 58 5.68 19.32 -14.94
C VAL A 58 6.97 18.68 -14.41
N GLY A 59 7.78 18.11 -15.31
CA GLY A 59 9.07 17.50 -14.97
C GLY A 59 10.07 18.51 -14.39
N ALA A 60 10.16 19.72 -14.95
CA ALA A 60 11.03 20.78 -14.45
C ALA A 60 10.57 21.30 -13.09
N VAL A 61 9.26 21.48 -12.88
CA VAL A 61 8.69 21.84 -11.57
C VAL A 61 8.96 20.74 -10.56
N TYR A 62 8.75 19.48 -10.92
CA TYR A 62 9.02 18.33 -10.05
C TYR A 62 10.51 18.25 -9.68
N LEU A 63 11.41 18.32 -10.67
CA LEU A 63 12.85 18.29 -10.44
C LEU A 63 13.31 19.47 -9.58
N GLY A 64 12.81 20.68 -9.87
CA GLY A 64 13.10 21.88 -9.08
C GLY A 64 12.60 21.77 -7.64
N SER A 65 11.40 21.21 -7.43
CA SER A 65 10.81 21.00 -6.09
C SER A 65 11.54 19.92 -5.30
N ASN A 66 12.05 18.88 -5.97
CA ASN A 66 12.86 17.83 -5.34
C ASN A 66 14.28 18.32 -4.99
N LEU A 67 14.85 19.24 -5.76
CA LEU A 67 16.16 19.84 -5.47
C LEU A 67 16.09 20.97 -4.42
N SER A 68 14.96 21.67 -4.32
CA SER A 68 14.80 22.83 -3.43
C SER A 68 14.26 22.49 -2.02
N GLY A 69 13.92 21.22 -1.77
CA GLY A 69 13.32 20.80 -0.50
C GLY A 69 11.94 21.39 -0.21
N THR A 70 11.35 22.13 -1.16
CA THR A 70 10.07 22.84 -1.00
C THR A 70 9.14 22.39 -2.12
N ASN A 71 8.28 21.40 -1.84
CA ASN A 71 7.24 20.99 -2.77
C ASN A 71 6.03 21.94 -2.67
N PRO A 72 5.54 22.52 -3.79
CA PRO A 72 4.29 23.27 -3.77
C PRO A 72 3.13 22.32 -3.46
N PRO A 73 2.12 22.75 -2.67
CA PRO A 73 1.01 21.88 -2.30
C PRO A 73 0.17 21.55 -3.53
N ILE A 74 0.28 20.32 -4.03
CA ILE A 74 -0.68 19.76 -4.99
C ILE A 74 -1.91 19.39 -4.18
N ALA A 75 -3.05 19.99 -4.53
CA ALA A 75 -4.35 19.63 -3.96
C ALA A 75 -4.71 18.19 -4.37
N GLY A 76 -4.29 17.20 -3.57
CA GLY A 76 -4.65 15.80 -3.76
C GLY A 76 -3.52 14.82 -3.47
N GLY A 77 -3.34 14.47 -2.19
CA GLY A 77 -2.49 13.36 -1.75
C GLY A 77 -1.35 13.79 -0.81
N PRO A 78 -1.28 13.31 0.44
CA PRO A 78 -0.20 13.69 1.35
C PRO A 78 1.07 12.89 1.04
N SER A 79 1.93 13.44 0.19
CA SER A 79 3.37 13.21 0.28
C SER A 79 3.99 14.38 1.03
N ALA A 80 4.32 14.16 2.31
CA ALA A 80 5.13 15.09 3.06
C ALA A 80 6.12 14.36 3.97
N SER A 81 7.40 14.58 3.71
CA SER A 81 8.46 14.70 4.72
C SER A 81 9.62 15.47 4.07
N PRO A 82 10.40 16.30 4.79
CA PRO A 82 10.65 16.21 6.24
C PRO A 82 10.59 17.54 7.03
N GLY A 83 10.34 17.43 8.34
CA GLY A 83 10.94 18.30 9.35
C GLY A 83 10.22 19.60 9.73
N ALA A 84 9.92 19.71 11.02
CA ALA A 84 9.62 20.94 11.78
C ALA A 84 8.32 21.68 11.42
N GLY A 85 7.25 21.40 12.17
CA GLY A 85 6.12 22.33 12.32
C GLY A 85 4.72 21.82 11.92
N GLY A 86 4.60 20.59 11.40
CA GLY A 86 3.30 19.99 11.01
C GLY A 86 2.87 18.78 11.86
N GLY A 87 3.38 18.68 13.10
CA GLY A 87 3.46 17.43 13.86
C GLY A 87 2.14 16.68 14.08
N SER A 88 1.07 17.39 14.45
CA SER A 88 -0.19 16.73 14.81
C SER A 88 -1.03 16.30 13.60
N ALA A 89 -1.09 17.12 12.55
CA ALA A 89 -1.88 16.80 11.36
C ALA A 89 -1.28 15.63 10.56
N ALA A 90 0.04 15.63 10.39
CA ALA A 90 0.73 14.52 9.74
C ALA A 90 0.60 13.21 10.53
N ALA A 91 0.76 13.26 11.86
CA ALA A 91 0.56 12.10 12.71
C ALA A 91 -0.87 11.56 12.63
N LEU A 92 -1.89 12.44 12.71
CA LEU A 92 -3.30 12.04 12.59
C LEU A 92 -3.62 11.39 11.24
N ALA A 93 -3.03 11.88 10.14
CA ALA A 93 -3.19 11.26 8.84
C ALA A 93 -2.63 9.82 8.83
N ILE A 94 -1.43 9.61 9.37
CA ILE A 94 -0.82 8.28 9.46
C ILE A 94 -1.63 7.37 10.40
N ILE A 95 -2.08 7.88 11.54
CA ILE A 95 -2.92 7.17 12.53
C ILE A 95 -4.24 6.70 11.90
N ASN A 96 -4.88 7.56 11.11
CA ASN A 96 -6.11 7.22 10.39
C ASN A 96 -5.84 6.14 9.33
N GLN A 97 -4.77 6.28 8.56
CA GLN A 97 -4.39 5.31 7.53
C GLN A 97 -4.02 3.94 8.13
N ALA A 98 -3.29 3.94 9.24
CA ALA A 98 -2.89 2.73 9.95
C ALA A 98 -4.07 2.09 10.73
N GLY A 99 -5.21 2.79 10.83
CA GLY A 99 -6.39 2.28 11.50
C GLY A 99 -6.28 2.23 13.02
N CYS A 100 -5.35 2.96 13.66
CA CYS A 100 -5.19 2.88 15.13
C CYS A 100 -6.50 3.20 15.88
N LYS A 101 -7.29 4.12 15.33
CA LYS A 101 -8.59 4.54 15.89
C LYS A 101 -9.66 3.45 15.89
N SER A 102 -9.55 2.42 15.04
CA SER A 102 -10.54 1.33 15.03
C SER A 102 -10.51 0.52 16.32
N CYS A 103 -9.36 0.49 16.99
CA CYS A 103 -9.17 -0.21 18.26
C CYS A 103 -9.16 0.77 19.44
N HIS A 104 -8.44 1.89 19.32
CA HIS A 104 -8.27 2.84 20.42
C HIS A 104 -9.33 3.95 20.48
N GLY A 105 -10.37 3.87 19.65
CA GLY A 105 -11.42 4.87 19.58
C GLY A 105 -11.03 6.14 18.79
N PRO A 106 -11.99 7.03 18.51
CA PRO A 106 -11.78 8.21 17.68
C PRO A 106 -10.74 9.18 18.25
N ASP A 107 -10.68 9.25 19.58
CA ASP A 107 -9.78 10.14 20.33
C ASP A 107 -8.55 9.42 20.87
N LEU A 108 -8.36 8.14 20.56
CA LEU A 108 -7.25 7.30 21.09
C LEU A 108 -7.32 7.03 22.60
N GLY A 109 -8.45 7.35 23.25
CA GLY A 109 -8.72 7.09 24.67
C GLY A 109 -8.95 5.62 25.04
N GLY A 110 -8.89 4.70 24.08
CA GLY A 110 -9.11 3.27 24.29
C GLY A 110 -10.59 2.87 24.33
N VAL A 111 -10.81 1.56 24.39
CA VAL A 111 -12.12 0.92 24.58
C VAL A 111 -11.96 -0.15 25.65
N PRO A 112 -12.14 0.20 26.94
CA PRO A 112 -11.97 -0.74 28.04
C PRO A 112 -12.97 -1.91 27.97
N PRO A 113 -12.58 -3.13 28.38
CA PRO A 113 -11.24 -3.55 28.84
C PRO A 113 -10.31 -4.00 27.70
N THR A 114 -10.77 -3.95 26.45
CA THR A 114 -10.16 -4.66 25.33
C THR A 114 -8.98 -3.89 24.71
N PHE A 115 -9.11 -2.58 24.54
CA PHE A 115 -8.10 -1.74 23.93
C PHE A 115 -7.68 -0.63 24.90
N PRO A 116 -6.40 -0.52 25.26
CA PRO A 116 -5.95 0.43 26.26
C PRO A 116 -6.00 1.87 25.76
N ASP A 117 -6.01 2.80 26.71
CA ASP A 117 -5.85 4.23 26.48
C ASP A 117 -4.42 4.54 26.02
N LEU A 118 -4.28 5.39 24.99
CA LEU A 118 -2.99 5.87 24.47
C LEU A 118 -2.62 7.29 24.98
N HIS A 119 -3.39 7.85 25.90
CA HIS A 119 -3.09 9.08 26.61
C HIS A 119 -2.15 8.84 27.80
N GLY A 120 -1.43 9.88 28.23
CA GLY A 120 -0.60 9.83 29.43
C GLY A 120 0.65 8.94 29.32
N LEU A 121 1.06 8.55 28.10
CA LEU A 121 2.17 7.61 27.88
C LEU A 121 3.58 8.21 28.14
N GLN A 122 3.69 9.47 28.55
CA GLN A 122 4.97 10.12 28.83
C GLN A 122 5.71 9.47 30.00
N GLY A 123 4.98 8.85 30.92
CA GLY A 123 5.54 8.09 32.05
C GLY A 123 5.94 6.65 31.70
N GLY A 124 5.73 6.21 30.46
CA GLY A 124 5.93 4.84 30.01
C GLY A 124 4.61 4.08 29.78
N PRO A 125 4.71 2.76 29.51
CA PRO A 125 3.54 1.95 29.19
C PRO A 125 2.65 1.72 30.42
N THR A 126 1.34 1.82 30.21
CA THR A 126 0.31 1.65 31.25
C THR A 126 -0.12 0.19 31.44
N VAL A 127 0.11 -0.67 30.45
CA VAL A 127 -0.26 -2.09 30.47
C VAL A 127 0.89 -2.99 30.91
N ASP A 128 0.59 -4.03 31.70
CA ASP A 128 1.60 -4.86 32.37
C ASP A 128 2.55 -5.56 31.40
N ASN A 129 2.06 -6.02 30.25
CA ASN A 129 2.88 -6.74 29.26
C ASN A 129 3.95 -5.84 28.59
N LEU A 130 3.85 -4.52 28.73
CA LEU A 130 4.82 -3.58 28.16
C LEU A 130 5.73 -2.94 29.23
N LYS A 131 5.44 -3.11 30.53
CA LYS A 131 6.25 -2.51 31.61
C LYS A 131 7.72 -2.88 31.51
N GLN A 132 8.04 -4.14 31.23
CA GLN A 132 9.42 -4.59 31.06
C GLN A 132 10.09 -3.93 29.85
N LEU A 133 9.40 -3.84 28.70
CA LEU A 133 9.94 -3.15 27.53
C LEU A 133 10.20 -1.66 27.84
N GLY A 134 9.27 -0.99 28.52
CA GLY A 134 9.44 0.40 28.96
C GLY A 134 10.63 0.59 29.90
N GLN A 135 10.90 -0.37 30.79
CA GLN A 135 12.06 -0.34 31.68
C GLN A 135 13.40 -0.56 30.94
N GLN A 136 13.42 -1.48 29.98
CA GLN A 136 14.62 -1.79 29.20
C GLN A 136 14.92 -0.73 28.13
N HIS A 137 13.87 -0.11 27.59
CA HIS A 137 13.91 0.84 26.48
C HIS A 137 13.18 2.15 26.81
N PRO A 138 13.60 2.89 27.85
CA PRO A 138 12.84 4.03 28.37
C PRO A 138 12.68 5.19 27.37
N LYS A 139 13.51 5.25 26.32
CA LYS A 139 13.48 6.32 25.31
C LYS A 139 12.78 5.92 24.01
N ASP A 140 12.65 4.63 23.72
CA ASP A 140 12.26 4.13 22.40
C ASP A 140 11.30 2.93 22.43
N TRP A 141 10.81 2.52 23.60
CA TRP A 141 9.87 1.39 23.73
C TRP A 141 8.65 1.51 22.82
N MET A 142 8.07 2.71 22.63
CA MET A 142 6.91 2.90 21.74
C MET A 142 7.29 2.65 20.27
N ASN A 143 8.45 3.12 19.83
CA ASN A 143 8.95 2.90 18.48
C ASN A 143 9.16 1.40 18.23
N ILE A 144 9.79 0.72 19.19
CA ILE A 144 10.02 -0.73 19.15
C ILE A 144 8.70 -1.48 19.10
N TRP A 145 7.76 -1.11 19.97
CA TRP A 145 6.45 -1.76 20.06
C TRP A 145 5.64 -1.57 18.78
N ILE A 146 5.44 -0.33 18.31
CA ILE A 146 4.64 -0.05 17.11
C ILE A 146 5.26 -0.70 15.87
N ALA A 147 6.59 -0.64 15.74
CA ALA A 147 7.30 -1.27 14.62
C ALA A 147 7.19 -2.80 14.64
N GLY A 148 6.85 -3.41 15.79
CA GLY A 148 6.88 -4.85 15.99
C GLY A 148 8.29 -5.43 15.99
N LYS A 149 9.24 -4.67 16.54
CA LYS A 149 10.66 -5.04 16.63
C LYS A 149 11.10 -5.43 18.05
N ASP A 150 10.14 -5.62 18.95
CA ASP A 150 10.42 -6.01 20.33
C ASP A 150 11.11 -7.39 20.36
N PRO A 151 12.38 -7.48 20.77
CA PRO A 151 13.12 -8.73 20.75
C PRO A 151 12.60 -9.75 21.77
N SER A 152 11.85 -9.31 22.79
CA SER A 152 11.24 -10.16 23.80
C SER A 152 9.87 -10.72 23.39
N VAL A 153 9.30 -10.20 22.29
CA VAL A 153 7.97 -10.53 21.79
C VAL A 153 8.10 -11.02 20.34
N SER A 154 8.81 -12.15 20.16
CA SER A 154 8.93 -12.83 18.86
C SER A 154 7.64 -13.52 18.42
N ASP A 155 6.73 -13.81 19.35
CA ASP A 155 5.41 -14.38 19.08
C ASP A 155 4.36 -13.27 18.90
N PRO A 156 3.67 -13.18 17.74
CA PRO A 156 2.56 -12.25 17.52
C PRO A 156 1.45 -12.31 18.58
N ALA A 157 1.22 -13.45 19.25
CA ALA A 157 0.24 -13.58 20.32
C ALA A 157 0.56 -12.71 21.56
N MET A 158 1.85 -12.46 21.81
CA MET A 158 2.32 -11.60 22.88
C MET A 158 2.03 -10.11 22.61
N ARG A 159 1.66 -9.78 21.36
CA ARG A 159 1.23 -8.42 20.99
C ARG A 159 -0.19 -8.06 21.39
N LYS A 160 -0.94 -9.00 21.98
CA LYS A 160 -2.32 -8.81 22.47
C LYS A 160 -3.22 -8.14 21.42
N GLY A 161 -3.05 -8.53 20.15
CA GLY A 161 -3.82 -8.00 19.03
C GLY A 161 -3.28 -6.71 18.40
N MET A 162 -2.21 -6.10 18.94
CA MET A 162 -1.54 -4.96 18.30
C MET A 162 -0.83 -5.41 17.00
N PRO A 163 -1.21 -4.87 15.83
CA PRO A 163 -0.55 -5.22 14.58
C PRO A 163 0.93 -4.84 14.55
N VAL A 164 1.69 -5.46 13.65
CA VAL A 164 3.09 -5.09 13.37
C VAL A 164 3.07 -4.00 12.28
N PHE A 165 3.18 -2.74 12.69
CA PHE A 165 3.04 -1.63 11.73
C PHE A 165 4.28 -1.41 10.87
N GLY A 166 5.46 -1.81 11.33
CA GLY A 166 6.71 -1.71 10.57
C GLY A 166 6.86 -2.79 9.47
N GLY A 167 5.92 -3.73 9.38
CA GLY A 167 5.92 -4.79 8.38
C GLY A 167 4.59 -4.88 7.63
N PRO A 168 4.43 -5.86 6.72
CA PRO A 168 3.19 -6.05 6.00
C PRO A 168 1.99 -6.30 6.93
N PRO A 169 0.78 -5.81 6.58
CA PRO A 169 0.45 -5.05 5.37
C PRO A 169 0.72 -3.54 5.46
N TYR A 170 1.03 -3.01 6.65
CA TYR A 170 1.07 -1.57 6.89
C TYR A 170 2.34 -0.89 6.39
N ASN A 171 3.50 -1.55 6.52
CA ASN A 171 4.81 -1.10 6.02
C ASN A 171 5.15 0.36 6.40
N LEU A 172 4.79 0.80 7.61
CA LEU A 172 5.13 2.13 8.09
C LEU A 172 6.65 2.27 8.22
N THR A 173 7.19 3.38 7.70
CA THR A 173 8.61 3.68 7.83
C THR A 173 8.97 4.06 9.27
N PRO A 174 10.24 3.91 9.68
CA PRO A 174 10.67 4.37 11.01
C PRO A 174 10.33 5.84 11.29
N GLN A 175 10.38 6.70 10.29
CA GLN A 175 10.05 8.13 10.40
C GLN A 175 8.54 8.36 10.61
N GLN A 176 7.69 7.56 9.96
CA GLN A 176 6.24 7.61 10.18
C GLN A 176 5.88 7.15 11.60
N ILE A 177 6.54 6.09 12.07
CA ILE A 177 6.35 5.59 13.44
C ILE A 177 6.81 6.64 14.46
N ASP A 178 7.98 7.26 14.26
CA ASP A 178 8.46 8.34 15.13
C ASP A 178 7.50 9.54 15.16
N THR A 179 6.88 9.86 14.02
CA THR A 179 5.85 10.92 13.92
C THR A 179 4.60 10.57 14.74
N ILE A 180 4.14 9.32 14.69
CA ILE A 180 3.04 8.84 15.53
C ILE A 180 3.42 8.93 17.01
N VAL A 181 4.59 8.40 17.39
CA VAL A 181 5.06 8.37 18.78
C VAL A 181 5.15 9.78 19.36
N LYS A 182 5.74 10.72 18.63
CA LYS A 182 5.81 12.12 19.05
C LYS A 182 4.43 12.71 19.31
N TYR A 183 3.45 12.40 18.46
CA TYR A 183 2.08 12.86 18.68
C TYR A 183 1.42 12.22 19.90
N LEU A 184 1.52 10.90 20.07
CA LEU A 184 0.96 10.19 21.22
C LEU A 184 1.52 10.73 22.55
N LEU A 185 2.81 11.06 22.59
CA LEU A 185 3.44 11.68 23.76
C LEU A 185 2.95 13.11 24.05
N THR A 186 2.18 13.75 23.16
CA THR A 186 1.51 15.04 23.46
C THR A 186 0.14 14.88 24.11
N LEU A 187 -0.44 13.67 24.05
CA LEU A 187 -1.79 13.42 24.56
C LEU A 187 -1.77 13.24 26.08
N LYS A 188 -2.69 13.90 26.77
CA LYS A 188 -2.77 13.94 28.24
C LYS A 188 -3.93 13.12 28.75
#